data_AF-A0A7C4PAJ6-F1
#
_entry.id   AF-A0A7C4PAJ6-F1
#
_cell.length_a   1.000
_cell.length_b   1.000
_cell.length_c   1.000
_cell.angle_alpha   90.00
_cell.angle_beta   90.00
_cell.angle_gamma   90.00
#
_symmetry.space_group_name_H-M   'P 1'
#
loop_
_entity.id
_entity.type
_entity.pdbx_description
1 polymer ?
#
loop_
_entity_poly.entity_id
_entity_poly.type
_entity_poly.pdbx_seq_one_letter_code
_entity_poly.pdbx_strand_id
1 'polypeptide(L)'
;MQAEETPPAIGQEPGEAVEQGVEQTGEAAVESEITPAAEFGFEPLEEASALSPEQELSKFYYDLAYIEGIGPVYAEKLKAEGIDTPRALLERCASAKGRLEVATATGISEKLILRWVNHVDLFRIKGVGAEYAHLLEAAGVDTIKELAARNPSNLYQRLVSINMDKRLVRKLPFPSQVANWIEQAQQLPQVVTY
;
A
#
# COMPACT_ATOMS: atom_id res chain seq x y z
N MET A 1 -25.95 -67.52 -3.73
CA MET A 1 -26.99 -67.81 -2.72
C MET A 1 -26.34 -67.77 -1.36
N GLN A 2 -26.39 -66.64 -0.65
CA GLN A 2 -26.46 -66.62 0.81
C GLN A 2 -27.29 -65.38 1.15
N ALA A 3 -28.54 -65.65 1.52
CA ALA A 3 -29.38 -64.76 2.28
C ALA A 3 -29.13 -65.11 3.75
N GLU A 4 -28.94 -64.11 4.59
CA GLU A 4 -29.40 -64.20 5.97
C GLU A 4 -29.95 -62.84 6.38
N GLU A 5 -31.18 -62.89 6.88
CA GLU A 5 -32.11 -61.81 7.13
C GLU A 5 -32.29 -61.64 8.65
N THR A 6 -32.16 -60.37 9.11
CA THR A 6 -32.98 -59.69 10.17
C THR A 6 -32.79 -60.19 11.65
N PRO A 7 -33.20 -59.46 12.72
CA PRO A 7 -33.82 -58.13 12.84
C PRO A 7 -33.27 -57.24 14.02
N PRO A 8 -33.87 -56.05 14.32
CA PRO A 8 -33.23 -54.92 15.03
C PRO A 8 -33.60 -54.81 16.52
N ALA A 9 -32.89 -53.95 17.26
CA ALA A 9 -33.26 -53.54 18.62
C ALA A 9 -33.84 -52.11 18.63
N ILE A 10 -35.04 -52.04 19.21
CA ILE A 10 -35.90 -50.87 19.45
C ILE A 10 -35.66 -50.36 20.89
N GLY A 11 -35.77 -49.04 21.07
CA GLY A 11 -36.02 -48.34 22.33
C GLY A 11 -35.92 -46.84 22.05
N GLN A 12 -36.98 -46.13 21.65
CA GLN A 12 -38.16 -45.67 22.42
C GLN A 12 -37.82 -45.15 23.83
N GLU A 13 -38.25 -43.98 24.30
CA GLU A 13 -38.68 -42.68 23.76
C GLU A 13 -38.54 -41.66 24.94
N PRO A 14 -39.33 -40.57 25.13
CA PRO A 14 -38.79 -39.24 25.42
C PRO A 14 -39.14 -38.75 26.84
N GLY A 15 -38.58 -37.61 27.23
CA GLY A 15 -38.98 -36.88 28.43
C GLY A 15 -39.45 -35.48 28.05
N GLU A 16 -40.73 -35.36 27.71
CA GLU A 16 -41.50 -34.14 27.57
C GLU A 16 -42.24 -33.87 28.89
N ALA A 17 -42.19 -32.63 29.40
CA ALA A 17 -43.27 -31.94 30.14
C ALA A 17 -42.72 -30.64 30.78
N VAL A 18 -43.09 -29.43 30.33
CA VAL A 18 -44.40 -28.74 30.49
C VAL A 18 -44.41 -27.95 31.82
N GLU A 19 -44.19 -26.63 31.77
CA GLU A 19 -45.18 -25.57 32.06
C GLU A 19 -44.96 -24.99 33.48
N GLN A 20 -45.30 -23.75 33.86
CA GLN A 20 -45.89 -22.57 33.23
C GLN A 20 -45.71 -21.41 34.23
N GLY A 21 -45.55 -20.19 33.71
CA GLY A 21 -46.10 -18.93 34.24
C GLY A 21 -45.64 -18.38 35.59
N VAL A 22 -45.92 -17.12 35.94
CA VAL A 22 -46.47 -15.96 35.23
C VAL A 22 -46.27 -14.77 36.20
N GLU A 23 -45.86 -13.64 35.63
CA GLU A 23 -46.14 -12.24 36.03
C GLU A 23 -45.72 -11.61 37.38
N GLN A 24 -44.97 -10.51 37.19
CA GLN A 24 -45.14 -9.13 37.70
C GLN A 24 -45.03 -8.82 39.20
N THR A 25 -44.09 -7.92 39.53
CA THR A 25 -44.31 -6.51 39.90
C THR A 25 -43.10 -6.02 40.73
N GLY A 26 -42.69 -4.75 40.56
CA GLY A 26 -41.71 -4.15 41.47
C GLY A 26 -40.78 -3.11 40.85
N GLU A 27 -41.37 -1.97 40.54
CA GLU A 27 -40.71 -0.70 40.24
C GLU A 27 -39.88 -0.22 41.45
N ALA A 28 -38.60 0.11 41.25
CA ALA A 28 -37.86 1.05 42.11
C ALA A 28 -36.63 1.57 41.35
N ALA A 29 -36.70 2.83 40.97
CA ALA A 29 -35.62 3.61 40.40
C ALA A 29 -34.42 3.69 41.38
N VAL A 30 -33.22 3.58 40.83
CA VAL A 30 -32.02 4.20 41.41
C VAL A 30 -31.29 4.87 40.27
N GLU A 31 -31.59 6.15 40.07
CA GLU A 31 -30.78 7.05 39.26
C GLU A 31 -29.45 7.24 40.00
N SER A 32 -28.37 6.67 39.47
CA SER A 32 -27.02 7.17 39.74
C SER A 32 -26.66 8.09 38.60
N GLU A 33 -26.66 9.39 38.88
CA GLU A 33 -26.19 10.45 38.02
C GLU A 33 -24.76 10.15 37.55
N ILE A 34 -24.61 9.74 36.29
CA ILE A 34 -23.36 9.90 35.56
C ILE A 34 -23.56 11.14 34.69
N THR A 35 -22.82 12.18 35.03
CA THR A 35 -22.78 13.46 34.34
C THR A 35 -22.41 13.29 32.85
N PRO A 36 -22.81 14.24 31.98
CA PRO A 36 -22.59 14.11 30.54
C PRO A 36 -21.11 14.32 30.22
N ALA A 37 -20.43 13.27 29.74
CA ALA A 37 -19.13 13.40 29.10
C ALA A 37 -19.30 13.95 27.69
N ALA A 38 -19.70 15.22 27.60
CA ALA A 38 -19.61 16.03 26.40
C ALA A 38 -18.35 16.91 26.47
N GLU A 39 -17.16 16.33 26.67
CA GLU A 39 -15.86 17.03 26.50
C GLU A 39 -14.70 16.09 26.10
N PHE A 40 -14.99 15.03 25.36
CA PHE A 40 -13.95 14.47 24.48
C PHE A 40 -14.56 14.41 23.09
N GLY A 41 -14.26 15.45 22.31
CA GLY A 41 -14.44 15.45 20.86
C GLY A 41 -13.61 14.32 20.28
N PHE A 42 -14.19 13.13 20.29
CA PHE A 42 -13.66 12.00 19.55
C PHE A 42 -14.23 12.12 18.15
N GLU A 43 -13.48 12.81 17.30
CA GLU A 43 -13.75 12.83 15.87
C GLU A 43 -13.81 11.39 15.33
N PRO A 44 -14.69 11.10 14.35
CA PRO A 44 -14.84 9.74 13.85
C PRO A 44 -13.52 9.20 13.29
N LEU A 45 -13.12 8.01 13.75
CA LEU A 45 -11.98 7.24 13.24
C LEU A 45 -12.29 6.64 11.84
N GLU A 46 -12.62 7.46 10.85
CA GLU A 46 -12.76 6.99 9.45
C GLU A 46 -11.47 7.10 8.62
N GLU A 47 -10.39 7.70 9.15
CA GLU A 47 -9.11 7.87 8.43
C GLU A 47 -7.94 7.00 8.96
N ALA A 48 -8.23 5.83 9.52
CA ALA A 48 -7.19 4.89 9.96
C ALA A 48 -6.56 4.11 8.78
N SER A 49 -5.90 4.77 7.83
CA SER A 49 -4.85 4.19 6.95
C SER A 49 -4.20 5.19 5.98
N ALA A 50 -4.64 6.45 5.93
CA ALA A 50 -3.97 7.47 5.11
C ALA A 50 -2.82 8.08 5.92
N LEU A 51 -1.60 8.02 5.38
CA LEU A 51 -0.49 8.83 5.92
C LEU A 51 -0.91 10.31 5.86
N SER A 52 -0.58 11.10 6.88
CA SER A 52 -0.87 12.54 6.82
C SER A 52 -0.16 13.17 5.61
N PRO A 53 -0.68 14.26 5.01
CA PRO A 53 -0.02 14.92 3.88
C PRO A 53 1.46 15.25 4.14
N GLU A 54 1.81 15.56 5.39
CA GLU A 54 3.19 15.80 5.83
C GLU A 54 4.03 14.52 5.80
N GLN A 55 3.48 13.41 6.29
CA GLN A 55 4.11 12.09 6.22
C GLN A 55 4.24 11.60 4.76
N GLU A 56 3.29 11.92 3.88
CA GLU A 56 3.38 11.58 2.46
C GLU A 56 4.45 12.38 1.73
N LEU A 57 4.60 13.66 2.04
CA LEU A 57 5.63 14.53 1.44
C LEU A 57 7.02 14.24 2.00
N SER A 58 7.12 13.72 3.22
CA SER A 58 8.40 13.42 3.88
C SER A 58 9.30 12.51 3.05
N LYS A 59 8.74 11.65 2.18
CA LYS A 59 9.54 10.76 1.33
C LYS A 59 10.42 11.44 0.30
N PHE A 60 10.05 12.66 -0.09
CA PHE A 60 10.89 13.49 -0.96
C PHE A 60 12.07 14.13 -0.23
N TYR A 61 12.06 14.08 1.11
CA TYR A 61 13.09 14.59 2.01
C TYR A 61 13.83 13.49 2.77
N TYR A 62 13.56 12.21 2.46
CA TYR A 62 14.40 11.12 2.94
C TYR A 62 15.79 11.17 2.31
N ASP A 63 16.72 10.43 2.90
CA ASP A 63 18.03 10.20 2.30
C ASP A 63 17.86 9.51 0.93
N LEU A 64 18.74 9.82 -0.02
CA LEU A 64 18.78 9.14 -1.32
C LEU A 64 18.84 7.62 -1.20
N ALA A 65 19.44 7.08 -0.13
CA ALA A 65 19.49 5.66 0.18
C ALA A 65 18.10 5.02 0.42
N TYR A 66 17.04 5.83 0.56
CA TYR A 66 15.67 5.35 0.55
C TYR A 66 15.27 4.78 -0.82
N ILE A 67 15.84 5.29 -1.91
CA ILE A 67 15.53 4.82 -3.28
C ILE A 67 16.22 3.48 -3.50
N GLU A 68 15.47 2.49 -3.99
CA GLU A 68 16.00 1.16 -4.25
C GLU A 68 17.18 1.22 -5.23
N GLY A 69 18.29 0.60 -4.84
CA GLY A 69 19.52 0.55 -5.64
C GLY A 69 20.46 1.76 -5.46
N ILE A 70 20.09 2.79 -4.69
CA ILE A 70 21.05 3.81 -4.24
C ILE A 70 21.67 3.34 -2.92
N GLY A 71 22.87 2.77 -3.01
CA GLY A 71 23.71 2.53 -1.83
C GLY A 71 24.44 3.80 -1.36
N PRO A 72 25.12 3.74 -0.19
CA PRO A 72 25.83 4.89 0.38
C PRO A 72 26.86 5.49 -0.60
N VAL A 73 27.55 4.65 -1.37
CA VAL A 73 28.54 5.08 -2.37
C VAL A 73 27.92 5.94 -3.48
N TYR A 74 26.73 5.56 -3.99
CA TYR A 74 26.05 6.35 -5.00
C TYR A 74 25.41 7.60 -4.41
N ALA A 75 24.86 7.51 -3.18
CA ALA A 75 24.32 8.65 -2.46
C ALA A 75 25.40 9.73 -2.22
N GLU A 76 26.61 9.34 -1.81
CA GLU A 76 27.73 10.28 -1.62
C GLU A 76 28.14 10.97 -2.93
N LYS A 77 28.22 10.23 -4.04
CA LYS A 77 28.52 10.80 -5.36
C LYS A 77 27.47 11.81 -5.82
N LEU A 78 26.18 11.51 -5.62
CA LEU A 78 25.09 12.42 -5.96
C LEU A 78 25.11 13.66 -5.06
N LYS A 79 25.36 13.49 -3.76
CA LYS A 79 25.49 14.59 -2.80
C LYS A 79 26.64 15.54 -3.16
N ALA A 80 27.76 15.02 -3.66
CA ALA A 80 28.86 15.85 -4.15
C ALA A 80 28.47 16.77 -5.32
N GLU A 81 27.47 16.38 -6.13
CA GLU A 81 26.90 17.17 -7.22
C GLU A 81 25.71 18.07 -6.79
N GLY A 82 25.50 18.19 -5.47
CA GLY A 82 24.41 18.97 -4.89
C GLY A 82 23.04 18.30 -4.99
N ILE A 83 22.99 16.98 -5.22
CA ILE A 83 21.77 16.18 -5.23
C ILE A 83 21.74 15.40 -3.91
N ASP A 84 21.04 15.92 -2.91
CA ASP A 84 21.00 15.39 -1.55
C ASP A 84 19.70 14.67 -1.20
N THR A 85 18.65 14.94 -1.98
CA THR A 85 17.29 14.46 -1.75
C THR A 85 16.70 13.82 -3.01
N PRO A 86 15.74 12.89 -2.87
CA PRO A 86 14.96 12.37 -4.00
C PRO A 86 14.37 13.48 -4.85
N ARG A 87 13.86 14.55 -4.22
CA ARG A 87 13.33 15.71 -4.94
C ARG A 87 14.38 16.38 -5.83
N ALA A 88 15.57 16.67 -5.29
CA ALA A 88 16.67 17.24 -6.06
C ALA A 88 17.09 16.33 -7.22
N LEU A 89 17.05 15.01 -7.02
CA LEU A 89 17.34 14.03 -8.06
C LEU A 89 16.34 14.15 -9.21
N LEU A 90 15.04 14.16 -8.92
CA LEU A 90 14.00 14.32 -9.94
C LEU A 90 14.13 15.65 -10.68
N GLU A 91 14.33 16.76 -9.96
CA GLU A 91 14.44 18.09 -10.57
C GLU A 91 15.67 18.22 -11.48
N ARG A 92 16.83 17.70 -11.06
CA ARG A 92 18.08 17.78 -11.83
C ARG A 92 18.15 16.77 -12.98
N CYS A 93 17.55 15.60 -12.83
CA CYS A 93 17.71 14.47 -13.75
C CYS A 93 16.44 14.11 -14.53
N ALA A 94 15.38 14.92 -14.47
CA ALA A 94 14.16 14.69 -15.26
C ALA A 94 14.41 14.70 -16.78
N SER A 95 15.40 15.46 -17.26
CA SER A 95 15.73 15.56 -18.69
C SER A 95 16.94 14.71 -19.09
N ALA A 96 16.98 14.27 -20.36
CA ALA A 96 18.13 13.55 -20.91
C ALA A 96 19.45 14.33 -20.73
N LYS A 97 19.41 15.65 -20.95
CA LYS A 97 20.57 16.53 -20.73
C LYS A 97 21.02 16.52 -19.27
N GLY A 98 20.10 16.68 -18.33
CA GLY A 98 20.42 16.67 -16.90
C GLY A 98 21.01 15.33 -16.44
N ARG A 99 20.47 14.21 -16.96
CA ARG A 99 21.04 12.87 -16.70
C ARG A 99 22.46 12.74 -17.23
N LEU A 100 22.73 13.21 -18.46
CA LEU A 100 24.07 13.16 -19.05
C LEU A 100 25.08 13.99 -18.23
N GLU A 101 24.70 15.18 -17.78
CA GLU A 101 25.55 16.04 -16.94
C GLU A 101 25.93 15.32 -15.63
N VAL A 102 24.93 14.78 -14.92
CA VAL A 102 25.16 14.06 -13.66
C VAL A 102 25.92 12.75 -13.89
N ALA A 103 25.64 12.03 -14.98
CA ALA A 103 26.36 10.82 -15.35
C ALA A 103 27.86 11.10 -15.57
N THR A 104 28.17 12.19 -16.27
CA THR A 104 29.54 12.60 -16.56
C THR A 104 30.29 12.99 -15.29
N ALA A 105 29.63 13.73 -14.38
CA ALA A 105 30.25 14.20 -13.15
C ALA A 105 30.47 13.09 -12.12
N THR A 106 29.49 12.19 -11.96
CA THR A 106 29.53 11.12 -10.94
C THR A 106 30.15 9.81 -11.41
N GLY A 107 30.28 9.64 -12.73
CA GLY A 107 30.64 8.37 -13.37
C GLY A 107 29.55 7.28 -13.24
N ILE A 108 28.31 7.67 -12.91
CA ILE A 108 27.16 6.76 -12.85
C ILE A 108 26.54 6.68 -14.25
N SER A 109 26.09 5.49 -14.69
CA SER A 109 25.47 5.37 -16.01
C SER A 109 24.14 6.11 -16.08
N GLU A 110 23.85 6.75 -17.22
CA GLU A 110 22.58 7.45 -17.46
C GLU A 110 21.37 6.53 -17.27
N LYS A 111 21.51 5.25 -17.64
CA LYS A 111 20.47 4.23 -17.45
C LYS A 111 20.13 4.04 -15.97
N LEU A 112 21.13 4.02 -15.10
CA LEU A 112 20.92 3.84 -13.66
C LEU A 112 20.31 5.10 -13.04
N ILE A 113 20.76 6.29 -13.47
CA ILE A 113 20.14 7.55 -13.05
C ILE A 113 18.67 7.62 -13.49
N LEU A 114 18.38 7.25 -14.74
CA LEU A 114 17.00 7.21 -15.25
C LEU A 114 16.12 6.28 -14.43
N ARG A 115 16.61 5.10 -14.06
CA ARG A 115 15.90 4.16 -13.18
C ARG A 115 15.50 4.82 -11.86
N TRP A 116 16.43 5.49 -11.19
CA TRP A 116 16.15 6.17 -9.92
C TRP A 116 15.19 7.35 -10.09
N VAL A 117 15.36 8.15 -11.15
CA VAL A 117 14.44 9.25 -11.48
C VAL A 117 13.02 8.74 -11.69
N ASN A 118 12.86 7.62 -12.38
CA ASN A 118 11.57 6.98 -12.62
C ASN A 118 10.93 6.47 -11.33
N HIS A 119 11.70 5.87 -10.41
CA HIS A 119 11.21 5.51 -9.08
C HIS A 119 10.72 6.74 -8.31
N VAL A 120 11.49 7.84 -8.33
CA VAL A 120 11.10 9.07 -7.65
C VAL A 120 9.87 9.72 -8.31
N ASP A 121 9.72 9.64 -9.63
CA ASP A 121 8.50 10.11 -10.32
C ASP A 121 7.28 9.30 -9.84
N LEU A 122 7.40 7.98 -9.68
CA LEU A 122 6.35 7.14 -9.11
C LEU A 122 6.02 7.50 -7.64
N PHE A 123 6.96 8.04 -6.86
CA PHE A 123 6.68 8.51 -5.50
C PHE A 123 5.67 9.66 -5.47
N ARG A 124 5.42 10.35 -6.59
CA ARG A 124 4.40 11.40 -6.64
C ARG A 124 2.98 10.85 -6.42
N ILE A 125 2.80 9.54 -6.59
CA ILE A 125 1.55 8.84 -6.31
C ILE A 125 1.45 8.56 -4.81
N LYS A 126 0.32 8.93 -4.21
CA LYS A 126 0.01 8.69 -2.80
C LYS A 126 -0.02 7.19 -2.52
N GLY A 127 0.60 6.79 -1.42
CA GLY A 127 0.77 5.38 -1.06
C GLY A 127 1.81 4.60 -1.89
N VAL A 128 2.53 5.24 -2.83
CA VAL A 128 3.70 4.64 -3.51
C VAL A 128 4.99 5.18 -2.87
N GLY A 129 5.81 4.25 -2.37
CA GLY A 129 7.15 4.50 -1.84
C GLY A 129 8.17 3.57 -2.50
N ALA A 130 9.37 3.48 -1.93
CA ALA A 130 10.49 2.75 -2.53
C ALA A 130 10.17 1.29 -2.89
N GLU A 131 9.62 0.53 -1.94
CA GLU A 131 9.35 -0.90 -2.16
C GLU A 131 8.28 -1.13 -3.25
N TYR A 132 7.24 -0.29 -3.29
CA TYR A 132 6.19 -0.40 -4.31
C TYR A 132 6.66 0.11 -5.67
N ALA A 133 7.50 1.15 -5.74
CA ALA A 133 8.11 1.57 -7.00
C ALA A 133 8.99 0.45 -7.59
N HIS A 134 9.77 -0.23 -6.75
CA HIS A 134 10.55 -1.39 -7.17
C HIS A 134 9.67 -2.56 -7.63
N LEU A 135 8.56 -2.84 -6.93
CA LEU A 135 7.61 -3.87 -7.34
C LEU A 135 6.92 -3.53 -8.68
N LEU A 136 6.56 -2.27 -8.90
CA LEU A 136 5.99 -1.78 -10.16
C LEU A 136 6.98 -1.92 -11.31
N GLU A 137 8.24 -1.51 -11.11
CA GLU A 137 9.31 -1.71 -12.09
C GLU A 137 9.47 -3.19 -12.43
N ALA A 138 9.51 -4.07 -11.41
CA ALA A 138 9.61 -5.50 -11.64
C ALA A 138 8.41 -6.06 -12.42
N ALA A 139 7.25 -5.38 -12.37
CA ALA A 139 6.05 -5.66 -13.15
C ALA A 139 6.05 -5.06 -14.56
N GLY A 140 7.13 -4.36 -14.94
CA GLY A 140 7.28 -3.67 -16.22
C GLY A 140 6.53 -2.34 -16.26
N VAL A 141 6.39 -1.69 -15.10
CA VAL A 141 5.82 -0.34 -14.97
C VAL A 141 6.89 0.56 -14.37
N ASP A 142 7.62 1.23 -15.24
CA ASP A 142 8.74 2.09 -14.84
C ASP A 142 8.29 3.54 -14.73
N THR A 143 7.20 3.92 -15.42
CA THR A 143 6.82 5.34 -15.58
C THR A 143 5.37 5.61 -15.18
N ILE A 144 5.07 6.86 -14.81
CA ILE A 144 3.68 7.30 -14.56
C ILE A 144 2.79 7.05 -15.79
N LYS A 145 3.31 7.30 -17.00
CA LYS A 145 2.56 7.11 -18.24
C LYS A 145 2.20 5.65 -18.48
N GLU A 146 3.14 4.73 -18.20
CA GLU A 146 2.89 3.30 -18.30
C GLU A 146 1.86 2.85 -17.28
N LEU A 147 1.96 3.33 -16.03
CA LEU A 147 1.01 3.02 -14.97
C LEU A 147 -0.40 3.49 -15.33
N ALA A 148 -0.54 4.73 -15.80
CA ALA A 148 -1.80 5.33 -16.22
C ALA A 148 -2.53 4.53 -17.33
N ALA A 149 -1.77 3.80 -18.14
CA ALA A 149 -2.28 2.97 -19.24
C ALA A 149 -2.58 1.51 -18.84
N ARG A 150 -2.30 1.09 -17.59
CA ARG A 150 -2.55 -0.29 -17.16
C ARG A 150 -4.02 -0.54 -16.84
N ASN A 151 -4.43 -1.79 -17.02
CA ASN A 151 -5.67 -2.30 -16.45
C ASN A 151 -5.43 -2.68 -14.96
N PRO A 152 -6.25 -2.17 -14.01
CA PRO A 152 -6.04 -2.41 -12.58
C PRO A 152 -6.00 -3.89 -12.18
N SER A 153 -6.94 -4.70 -12.67
CA SER A 153 -7.04 -6.13 -12.33
C SER A 153 -5.84 -6.91 -12.83
N ASN A 154 -5.42 -6.66 -14.07
CA ASN A 154 -4.26 -7.34 -14.67
C ASN A 154 -2.97 -6.93 -13.97
N LEU A 155 -2.82 -5.63 -13.62
CA LEU A 155 -1.66 -5.15 -12.91
C LEU A 155 -1.58 -5.78 -11.52
N TYR A 156 -2.68 -5.81 -10.76
CA TYR A 156 -2.71 -6.46 -9.44
C TYR A 156 -2.26 -7.92 -9.50
N GLN A 157 -2.83 -8.72 -10.41
CA GLN A 157 -2.43 -10.12 -10.59
C GLN A 157 -0.93 -10.26 -10.91
N ARG A 158 -0.40 -9.34 -11.74
CA ARG A 158 1.02 -9.32 -12.08
C ARG A 158 1.89 -9.00 -10.86
N LEU A 159 1.50 -8.03 -10.04
CA LEU A 159 2.21 -7.66 -8.80
C LEU A 159 2.22 -8.84 -7.81
N VAL A 160 1.10 -9.55 -7.65
CA VAL A 160 1.02 -10.75 -6.80
C VAL A 160 1.98 -11.82 -7.28
N SER A 161 1.94 -12.17 -8.57
CA SER A 161 2.83 -13.18 -9.16
C SER A 161 4.30 -12.84 -8.94
N ILE A 162 4.71 -11.60 -9.21
CA ILE A 162 6.11 -11.19 -9.03
C ILE A 162 6.52 -11.23 -7.56
N ASN A 163 5.64 -10.83 -6.64
CA ASN A 163 5.99 -10.83 -5.23
C ASN A 163 6.06 -12.25 -4.66
N MET A 164 5.29 -13.20 -5.20
CA MET A 164 5.43 -14.62 -4.85
C MET A 164 6.82 -15.14 -5.22
N ASP A 165 7.33 -14.73 -6.38
CA ASP A 165 8.62 -15.19 -6.90
C ASP A 165 9.82 -14.47 -6.23
N LYS A 166 9.74 -13.15 -6.11
CA LYS A 166 10.87 -12.28 -5.74
C LYS A 166 10.81 -11.73 -4.32
N ARG A 167 9.65 -11.77 -3.66
CA ARG A 167 9.41 -11.27 -2.29
C ARG A 167 9.93 -9.84 -2.07
N LEU A 168 9.57 -8.93 -2.98
CA LEU A 168 10.02 -7.54 -2.97
C LEU A 168 9.33 -6.69 -1.88
N VAL A 169 8.09 -7.01 -1.54
CA VAL A 169 7.33 -6.32 -0.50
C VAL A 169 6.85 -7.30 0.56
N ARG A 170 6.82 -6.83 1.83
CA ARG A 170 6.27 -7.61 2.95
C ARG A 170 4.75 -7.67 2.91
N LYS A 171 4.11 -6.57 2.52
CA LYS A 171 2.66 -6.44 2.39
C LYS A 171 2.32 -6.11 0.94
N LEU A 172 1.46 -6.92 0.33
CA LEU A 172 0.93 -6.63 -1.00
C LEU A 172 -0.06 -5.46 -0.94
N PRO A 173 -0.14 -4.62 -1.99
CA PRO A 173 -1.18 -3.60 -2.09
C PRO A 173 -2.55 -4.27 -2.23
N PHE A 174 -3.62 -3.57 -1.87
CA PHE A 174 -4.98 -4.02 -2.16
C PHE A 174 -5.36 -3.75 -3.62
N PRO A 175 -6.31 -4.49 -4.22
CA PRO A 175 -6.79 -4.19 -5.57
C PRO A 175 -7.29 -2.75 -5.74
N SER A 176 -7.99 -2.22 -4.73
CA SER A 176 -8.46 -0.83 -4.70
C SER A 176 -7.31 0.18 -4.68
N GLN A 177 -6.22 -0.14 -3.96
CA GLN A 177 -5.02 0.70 -3.91
C GLN A 177 -4.34 0.77 -5.29
N VAL A 178 -4.25 -0.36 -6.00
CA VAL A 178 -3.71 -0.39 -7.37
C VAL A 178 -4.58 0.41 -8.34
N ALA A 179 -5.91 0.29 -8.24
CA ALA A 179 -6.83 1.10 -9.05
C ALA A 179 -6.62 2.60 -8.78
N ASN A 180 -6.54 2.99 -7.51
CA ASN A 180 -6.31 4.37 -7.12
C ASN A 180 -4.95 4.92 -7.59
N TRP A 181 -3.89 4.10 -7.59
CA TRP A 181 -2.59 4.50 -8.16
C TRP A 181 -2.69 4.83 -9.65
N ILE A 182 -3.45 4.04 -10.41
CA ILE A 182 -3.67 4.27 -11.85
C ILE A 182 -4.47 5.56 -12.07
N GLU A 183 -5.53 5.78 -11.29
CA GLU A 183 -6.32 7.03 -11.35
C GLU A 183 -5.45 8.26 -11.07
N GLN A 184 -4.64 8.22 -10.01
CA GLN A 184 -3.70 9.30 -9.70
C GLN A 184 -2.69 9.51 -10.83
N ALA A 185 -2.13 8.44 -11.39
CA ALA A 185 -1.18 8.51 -12.49
C ALA A 185 -1.78 9.20 -13.74
N GLN A 186 -3.07 8.99 -14.01
CA GLN A 186 -3.79 9.65 -15.11
C GLN A 186 -3.96 11.17 -14.91
N GLN A 187 -3.94 11.65 -13.66
CA GLN A 187 -4.10 13.07 -13.32
C GLN A 187 -2.76 13.80 -13.19
N LEU A 188 -1.64 13.07 -13.11
CA LEU A 188 -0.33 13.67 -12.89
C LEU A 188 0.28 14.18 -14.22
N PRO A 189 0.84 15.40 -14.23
CA PRO A 189 1.59 15.87 -15.39
C PRO A 189 2.89 15.08 -15.55
N GLN A 190 3.29 14.89 -16.81
CA GLN A 190 4.58 14.30 -17.15
C GLN A 190 5.71 15.25 -16.73
N VAL A 191 6.66 14.73 -15.93
CA VAL A 191 7.84 15.48 -15.47
C VAL A 191 9.11 14.96 -16.16
N VAL A 192 9.26 13.64 -16.27
CA VAL A 192 10.44 13.01 -16.87
C VAL A 192 10.33 13.01 -18.41
N THR A 193 11.42 13.42 -19.07
CA THR A 193 11.59 13.35 -20.53
C THR A 193 12.65 12.33 -20.89
N TYR A 194 12.42 11.62 -22.00
CA TYR A 194 13.18 10.45 -22.43
C TYR A 194 14.05 10.78 -23.62
#